data_AF-A0A3D0QB86-F1
#
_entry.id   AF-A0A3D0QB86-F1
#
_cell.length_a   1.000
_cell.length_b   1.000
_cell.length_c   1.000
_cell.angle_alpha   90.00
_cell.angle_beta   90.00
_cell.angle_gamma   90.00
#
_symmetry.space_group_name_H-M   'P 1'
#
loop_
_entity.id
_entity.type
_entity.pdbx_description
1 polymer ?
#
loop_
_entity_poly.entity_id
_entity_poly.type
_entity_poly.pdbx_seq_one_letter_code
_entity_poly.pdbx_strand_id
1 'polypeptide(L)'
;PASLLAGIGSRESRWGLALNPIGPSGTGDAVARRFPTRFRTAGLPSDAGGFGRGLMQIDFDAHEFARTGNWKDPKGNIDYGAKVLAENRDFFIRREPTVTGLRLLQSAVASYNTGAGNVLRAVRDGRDVDFYTAGRNYSSDTLNRAGWFQNHGWA
;
A
#
# COMPACT_ATOMS: atom_id res chain seq x y z
N PRO A 1 -3.51 13.73 -4.29
CA PRO A 1 -4.21 13.91 -5.59
C PRO A 1 -5.06 12.68 -5.92
N ALA A 2 -6.17 12.85 -6.64
CA ALA A 2 -7.05 11.74 -7.01
C ALA A 2 -6.30 10.72 -7.90
N SER A 3 -5.51 11.20 -8.85
CA SER A 3 -4.58 10.40 -9.68
C SER A 3 -3.67 9.47 -8.89
N LEU A 4 -3.14 9.91 -7.74
CA LEU A 4 -2.24 9.10 -6.93
C LEU A 4 -2.97 7.92 -6.28
N LEU A 5 -4.16 8.16 -5.72
CA LEU A 5 -5.00 7.08 -5.19
C LEU A 5 -5.42 6.13 -6.31
N ALA A 6 -5.67 6.65 -7.52
CA ALA A 6 -5.94 5.83 -8.68
C ALA A 6 -4.75 4.98 -9.14
N GLY A 7 -3.54 5.54 -9.07
CA GLY A 7 -2.30 4.78 -9.27
C GLY A 7 -2.17 3.63 -8.27
N ILE A 8 -2.44 3.88 -6.98
CA ILE A 8 -2.36 2.87 -5.93
C ILE A 8 -3.42 1.78 -6.15
N GLY A 9 -4.70 2.12 -6.31
CA GLY A 9 -5.76 1.13 -6.54
C GLY A 9 -5.53 0.28 -7.79
N SER A 10 -4.98 0.89 -8.85
CA SER A 10 -4.55 0.19 -10.07
C SER A 10 -3.40 -0.79 -9.80
N ARG A 11 -2.39 -0.38 -9.02
CA ARG A 11 -1.23 -1.22 -8.67
C ARG A 11 -1.61 -2.36 -7.73
N GLU A 12 -2.41 -2.09 -6.72
CA GLU A 12 -2.75 -3.03 -5.66
C GLU A 12 -3.65 -4.17 -6.13
N SER A 13 -4.72 -3.83 -6.84
CA SER A 13 -5.76 -4.81 -7.16
C SER A 13 -6.29 -4.72 -8.57
N ARG A 14 -5.73 -3.82 -9.40
CA ARG A 14 -6.35 -3.39 -10.66
C ARG A 14 -7.80 -2.97 -10.43
N TRP A 15 -8.03 -2.23 -9.35
CA TRP A 15 -9.36 -1.84 -8.90
C TRP A 15 -10.33 -3.02 -8.71
N GLY A 16 -9.84 -4.09 -8.07
CA GLY A 16 -10.63 -5.28 -7.73
C GLY A 16 -10.63 -6.39 -8.78
N LEU A 17 -10.12 -6.14 -10.00
CA LEU A 17 -10.08 -7.14 -11.07
C LEU A 17 -9.09 -8.29 -10.80
N ALA A 18 -8.09 -8.07 -9.94
CA ALA A 18 -7.12 -9.10 -9.56
C ALA A 18 -7.46 -9.83 -8.25
N LEU A 19 -8.64 -9.57 -7.66
CA LEU A 19 -9.02 -10.10 -6.35
C LEU A 19 -9.90 -11.34 -6.46
N ASN A 20 -9.98 -12.10 -5.36
CA ASN A 20 -10.91 -13.20 -5.20
C ASN A 20 -11.84 -12.99 -3.97
N PRO A 21 -13.17 -12.93 -4.16
CA PRO A 21 -13.85 -12.75 -5.44
C PRO A 21 -13.46 -11.43 -6.12
N ILE A 22 -13.75 -11.30 -7.42
CA ILE A 22 -13.53 -10.04 -8.15
C ILE A 22 -14.40 -8.94 -7.53
N GLY A 23 -13.81 -7.76 -7.32
CA GLY A 23 -14.49 -6.58 -6.81
C GLY A 23 -14.02 -6.14 -5.41
N PRO A 24 -14.69 -5.14 -4.82
CA PRO A 24 -14.23 -4.45 -3.60
C PRO A 24 -14.26 -5.32 -2.33
N SER A 25 -15.05 -6.38 -2.33
CA SER A 25 -15.12 -7.37 -1.25
C SER A 25 -14.11 -8.52 -1.40
N GLY A 26 -13.27 -8.47 -2.43
CA GLY A 26 -12.22 -9.44 -2.70
C GLY A 26 -11.00 -9.31 -1.81
N THR A 27 -10.24 -10.40 -1.71
CA THR A 27 -8.94 -10.44 -1.03
C THR A 27 -7.83 -10.83 -2.01
N GLY A 28 -6.61 -10.42 -1.68
CA GLY A 28 -5.37 -10.81 -2.37
C GLY A 28 -4.29 -11.21 -1.35
N ASP A 29 -3.09 -11.56 -1.82
CA ASP A 29 -2.01 -12.12 -0.98
C ASP A 29 -2.48 -13.37 -0.19
N ALA A 30 -2.97 -14.37 -0.92
CA ALA A 30 -3.44 -15.65 -0.39
C ALA A 30 -2.28 -16.64 -0.09
N VAL A 31 -1.08 -16.12 0.19
CA VAL A 31 0.09 -16.94 0.50
C VAL A 31 0.29 -16.96 2.02
N ALA A 32 0.16 -18.15 2.61
CA ALA A 32 0.41 -18.34 4.03
C ALA A 32 1.83 -17.91 4.39
N ARG A 33 1.98 -17.17 5.50
CA ARG A 33 3.30 -16.76 5.99
C ARG A 33 4.00 -17.97 6.62
N ARG A 34 5.25 -18.19 6.25
CA ARG A 34 6.06 -19.32 6.71
C ARG A 34 6.44 -19.24 8.19
N PHE A 35 6.61 -18.02 8.72
CA PHE A 35 7.03 -17.79 10.10
C PHE A 35 6.32 -16.57 10.69
N PRO A 36 5.97 -16.62 11.99
CA PRO A 36 5.46 -15.45 12.66
C PRO A 36 6.58 -14.42 12.83
N THR A 37 6.19 -13.15 12.88
CA THR A 37 7.05 -12.05 13.30
C THR A 37 6.34 -11.31 14.43
N ARG A 38 7.00 -10.34 15.08
CA ARG A 38 6.29 -9.45 16.03
C ARG A 38 5.09 -8.70 15.42
N PHE A 39 4.98 -8.69 14.09
CA PHE A 39 3.93 -8.02 13.35
C PHE A 39 3.03 -8.95 12.55
N ARG A 40 3.32 -10.26 12.48
CA ARG A 40 2.62 -11.20 11.59
C ARG A 40 2.45 -12.55 12.25
N THR A 41 1.29 -13.17 12.08
CA THR A 41 1.05 -14.54 12.55
C THR A 41 1.56 -15.56 11.51
N ALA A 42 1.74 -16.81 11.95
CA ALA A 42 1.95 -17.92 11.02
C ALA A 42 0.59 -18.38 10.49
N GLY A 43 0.45 -18.53 9.17
CA GLY A 43 -0.81 -18.95 8.52
C GLY A 43 -1.45 -17.87 7.65
N LEU A 44 -2.69 -18.13 7.22
CA LEU A 44 -3.58 -17.15 6.59
C LEU A 44 -4.51 -16.54 7.64
N PRO A 45 -5.13 -15.39 7.35
CA PRO A 45 -6.27 -14.89 8.12
C PRO A 45 -7.33 -15.97 8.42
N SER A 46 -7.94 -15.90 9.60
CA SER A 46 -8.87 -16.91 10.11
C SER A 46 -10.16 -17.06 9.29
N ASP A 47 -10.50 -16.06 8.47
CA ASP A 47 -11.63 -16.08 7.54
C ASP A 47 -11.29 -16.73 6.18
N ALA A 48 -10.14 -17.42 6.09
CA ALA A 48 -9.61 -18.07 4.90
C ALA A 48 -9.35 -17.11 3.70
N GLY A 49 -9.44 -15.80 3.91
CA GLY A 49 -9.07 -14.79 2.94
C GLY A 49 -7.55 -14.60 2.85
N GLY A 50 -7.11 -13.85 1.83
CA GLY A 50 -5.73 -13.38 1.78
C GLY A 50 -5.48 -12.16 2.68
N PHE A 51 -4.20 -11.81 2.87
CA PHE A 51 -3.80 -10.71 3.75
C PHE A 51 -4.23 -9.33 3.24
N GLY A 52 -4.28 -9.12 1.93
CA GLY A 52 -4.68 -7.83 1.34
C GLY A 52 -6.19 -7.72 1.23
N ARG A 53 -6.78 -6.65 1.81
CA ARG A 53 -8.23 -6.44 1.88
C ARG A 53 -8.74 -5.32 0.96
N GLY A 54 -9.63 -5.69 0.04
CA GLY A 54 -10.37 -4.76 -0.83
C GLY A 54 -9.51 -4.03 -1.86
N LEU A 55 -10.07 -2.97 -2.46
CA LEU A 55 -9.50 -2.27 -3.61
C LEU A 55 -8.06 -1.76 -3.38
N MET A 56 -7.80 -1.27 -2.17
CA MET A 56 -6.52 -0.69 -1.76
C MET A 56 -5.61 -1.70 -1.05
N GLN A 57 -6.01 -2.98 -1.02
CA GLN A 57 -5.27 -4.11 -0.42
C GLN A 57 -4.72 -3.80 0.98
N ILE A 58 -5.58 -3.31 1.87
CA ILE A 58 -5.19 -2.98 3.24
C ILE A 58 -4.72 -4.25 3.96
N ASP A 59 -3.50 -4.24 4.48
CA ASP A 59 -2.87 -5.40 5.12
C ASP A 59 -3.59 -5.78 6.43
N PHE A 60 -4.03 -7.04 6.50
CA PHE A 60 -4.78 -7.61 7.61
C PHE A 60 -4.04 -7.64 8.95
N ASP A 61 -2.72 -7.78 8.93
CA ASP A 61 -1.91 -7.84 10.15
C ASP A 61 -1.62 -6.42 10.66
N ALA A 62 -1.31 -5.50 9.75
CA ALA A 62 -0.89 -4.14 10.08
C ALA A 62 -2.04 -3.21 10.48
N HIS A 63 -3.25 -3.43 9.95
CA HIS A 63 -4.36 -2.49 10.10
C HIS A 63 -5.62 -3.14 10.67
N GLU A 64 -6.09 -2.63 11.81
CA GLU A 64 -7.33 -3.09 12.43
C GLU A 64 -8.55 -2.98 11.50
N PHE A 65 -8.59 -1.97 10.63
CA PHE A 65 -9.66 -1.79 9.65
C PHE A 65 -9.91 -3.03 8.79
N ALA A 66 -8.84 -3.72 8.39
CA ALA A 66 -8.90 -4.95 7.61
C ALA A 66 -9.53 -6.14 8.37
N ARG A 67 -9.73 -6.01 9.69
CA ARG A 67 -10.34 -7.02 10.57
C ARG A 67 -11.82 -6.74 10.92
N THR A 68 -12.37 -5.60 10.51
CA THR A 68 -13.74 -5.16 10.89
C THR A 68 -14.83 -5.48 9.86
N GLY A 69 -14.46 -5.88 8.64
CA GLY A 69 -15.39 -6.07 7.52
C GLY A 69 -15.74 -4.80 6.73
N ASN A 70 -15.56 -3.61 7.32
CA ASN A 70 -15.80 -2.31 6.68
C ASN A 70 -14.93 -2.09 5.42
N TRP A 71 -13.81 -2.81 5.30
CA TRP A 71 -12.96 -2.80 4.12
C TRP A 71 -13.66 -3.24 2.84
N LYS A 72 -14.82 -3.91 2.92
CA LYS A 72 -15.64 -4.30 1.77
C LYS A 72 -16.40 -3.13 1.14
N ASP A 73 -16.63 -2.06 1.89
CA ASP A 73 -17.21 -0.83 1.35
C ASP A 73 -16.13 -0.10 0.50
N PRO A 74 -16.37 0.13 -0.80
CA PRO A 74 -15.38 0.74 -1.69
C PRO A 74 -14.89 2.10 -1.18
N LYS A 75 -15.81 2.94 -0.71
CA LYS A 75 -15.48 4.29 -0.24
C LYS A 75 -14.64 4.22 1.03
N GLY A 76 -15.08 3.45 2.02
CA GLY A 76 -14.34 3.24 3.26
C GLY A 76 -12.95 2.66 3.02
N ASN A 77 -12.80 1.73 2.07
CA ASN A 77 -11.52 1.15 1.71
C ASN A 77 -10.56 2.18 1.09
N ILE A 78 -11.07 3.01 0.16
CA ILE A 78 -10.30 4.09 -0.48
C ILE A 78 -9.90 5.16 0.53
N ASP A 79 -10.82 5.59 1.38
CA ASP A 79 -10.57 6.59 2.42
C ASP A 79 -9.50 6.09 3.41
N TYR A 80 -9.56 4.81 3.79
CA TYR A 80 -8.56 4.21 4.66
C TYR A 80 -7.19 4.11 3.98
N GLY A 81 -7.12 3.72 2.70
CA GLY A 81 -5.88 3.75 1.92
C GLY A 81 -5.28 5.15 1.83
N ALA A 82 -6.11 6.17 1.62
CA ALA A 82 -5.66 7.57 1.62
C ALA A 82 -5.08 7.98 2.98
N LYS A 83 -5.71 7.55 4.09
CA LYS A 83 -5.20 7.74 5.44
C LYS A 83 -3.81 7.11 5.63
N VAL A 84 -3.64 5.83 5.25
CA VAL A 84 -2.34 5.12 5.36
C VAL A 84 -1.25 5.86 4.58
N LEU A 85 -1.55 6.32 3.37
CA LEU A 85 -0.61 7.09 2.57
C LEU A 85 -0.22 8.42 3.24
N ALA A 86 -1.19 9.13 3.83
CA ALA A 86 -0.93 10.38 4.55
C ALA A 86 -0.06 10.14 5.80
N GLU A 87 -0.34 9.08 6.56
CA GLU A 87 0.47 8.69 7.73
C GLU A 87 1.91 8.35 7.34
N ASN A 88 2.11 7.66 6.22
CA ASN A 88 3.44 7.38 5.67
C ASN A 88 4.19 8.66 5.29
N ARG A 89 3.52 9.61 4.61
CA ARG A 89 4.13 10.92 4.29
C ARG A 89 4.56 11.64 5.57
N ASP A 90 3.66 11.72 6.54
CA ASP A 90 3.91 12.46 7.79
C ASP A 90 5.00 11.79 8.64
N PHE A 91 5.15 10.47 8.55
CA PHE A 91 6.28 9.77 9.15
C PHE A 91 7.63 10.31 8.64
N PHE A 92 7.82 10.47 7.32
CA PHE A 92 9.09 10.96 6.78
C PHE A 92 9.32 12.43 7.06
N ILE A 93 8.27 13.26 6.98
CA ILE A 93 8.36 14.69 7.37
C ILE A 93 8.93 14.82 8.79
N ARG A 94 8.50 13.95 9.72
CA ARG A 94 8.95 13.99 11.12
C ARG A 94 10.29 13.28 11.37
N ARG A 95 10.53 12.14 10.73
CA ARG A 95 11.61 11.20 11.12
C ARG A 95 12.82 11.24 10.21
N GLU A 96 12.68 11.78 9.00
CA GLU A 96 13.76 11.92 8.04
C GLU A 96 13.57 13.20 7.20
N PRO A 97 13.74 14.41 7.79
CA PRO A 97 13.43 15.68 7.14
C PRO A 97 14.27 15.99 5.89
N THR A 98 15.35 15.22 5.67
CA THR A 98 16.18 15.27 4.45
C THR A 98 15.44 14.72 3.23
N VAL A 99 14.40 13.90 3.43
CA VAL A 99 13.53 13.35 2.39
C VAL A 99 12.43 14.38 2.06
N THR A 100 12.60 15.08 0.94
CA THR A 100 11.69 16.16 0.52
C THR A 100 11.27 16.02 -0.95
N GLY A 101 10.35 16.88 -1.41
CA GLY A 101 9.91 16.95 -2.81
C GLY A 101 9.42 15.61 -3.36
N LEU A 102 9.87 15.26 -4.56
CA LEU A 102 9.52 13.99 -5.21
C LEU A 102 9.97 12.76 -4.40
N ARG A 103 11.11 12.85 -3.72
CA ARG A 103 11.62 11.73 -2.91
C ARG A 103 10.75 11.47 -1.69
N LEU A 104 10.12 12.50 -1.12
CA LEU A 104 9.10 12.35 -0.07
C LEU A 104 7.87 11.61 -0.60
N LEU A 105 7.39 12.01 -1.78
CA LEU A 105 6.27 11.33 -2.41
C LEU A 105 6.58 9.86 -2.70
N GLN A 106 7.74 9.56 -3.30
CA GLN A 106 8.18 8.19 -3.56
C GLN A 106 8.34 7.39 -2.26
N SER A 107 8.92 7.98 -1.21
CA SER A 107 9.08 7.31 0.09
C SER A 107 7.74 6.96 0.73
N ALA A 108 6.75 7.87 0.66
CA ALA A 108 5.41 7.63 1.18
C ALA A 108 4.70 6.50 0.43
N VAL A 109 4.82 6.48 -0.90
CA VAL A 109 4.22 5.44 -1.76
C VAL A 109 4.94 4.10 -1.58
N ALA A 110 6.27 4.05 -1.58
CA ALA A 110 7.05 2.84 -1.32
C ALA A 110 6.67 2.23 0.05
N SER A 111 6.47 3.08 1.05
CA SER A 111 6.09 2.66 2.40
C SER A 111 4.69 2.04 2.48
N TYR A 112 3.81 2.35 1.52
CA TYR A 112 2.51 1.70 1.42
C TYR A 112 2.65 0.18 1.21
N ASN A 113 3.66 -0.22 0.43
CA ASN A 113 3.93 -1.62 0.12
C ASN A 113 4.79 -2.35 1.16
N THR A 114 5.86 -1.71 1.65
CA THR A 114 6.89 -2.38 2.46
C THR A 114 6.98 -1.87 3.90
N GLY A 115 6.18 -0.86 4.25
CA GLY A 115 6.21 -0.19 5.54
C GLY A 115 7.35 0.85 5.65
N ALA A 116 7.07 1.93 6.40
CA ALA A 116 7.97 3.08 6.49
C ALA A 116 9.36 2.76 7.09
N GLY A 117 9.46 1.76 7.96
CA GLY A 117 10.74 1.33 8.53
C GLY A 117 11.71 0.76 7.50
N ASN A 118 11.21 0.01 6.51
CA ASN A 118 12.03 -0.55 5.44
C ASN A 118 12.54 0.55 4.51
N VAL A 119 11.68 1.50 4.16
CA VAL A 119 12.06 2.66 3.32
C VAL A 119 13.05 3.56 4.06
N LEU A 120 12.83 3.83 5.35
CA LEU A 120 13.78 4.62 6.16
C LEU A 120 15.17 3.96 6.21
N ARG A 121 15.22 2.63 6.38
CA ARG A 121 16.48 1.87 6.30
C ARG A 121 17.13 2.03 4.93
N ALA A 122 16.37 1.88 3.84
CA ALA A 122 16.90 2.04 2.49
C ALA A 122 17.50 3.44 2.28
N VAL A 123 16.79 4.50 2.71
CA VAL A 123 17.27 5.89 2.63
C VAL A 123 18.58 6.07 3.39
N ARG A 124 18.65 5.58 4.63
CA ARG A 124 19.85 5.71 5.50
C ARG A 124 21.04 4.92 5.00
N ASP A 125 20.80 3.80 4.33
CA ASP A 125 21.83 2.99 3.70
C ASP A 125 22.25 3.54 2.31
N GLY A 126 21.72 4.70 1.89
CA GLY A 126 22.00 5.29 0.57
C GLY A 126 21.42 4.51 -0.60
N ARG A 127 20.40 3.67 -0.36
CA ARG A 127 19.74 2.84 -1.37
C ARG A 127 18.52 3.56 -1.95
N ASP A 128 18.03 3.02 -3.06
CA ASP A 128 16.75 3.42 -3.64
C ASP A 128 15.58 3.15 -2.67
N VAL A 129 14.57 4.01 -2.63
CA VAL A 129 13.41 3.89 -1.73
C VAL A 129 12.58 2.63 -2.00
N ASP A 130 12.62 2.12 -3.24
CA ASP A 130 11.98 0.87 -3.64
C ASP A 130 12.85 -0.36 -3.35
N PHE A 131 14.02 -0.24 -2.72
CA PHE A 131 14.94 -1.37 -2.53
C PHE A 131 14.31 -2.60 -1.84
N TYR A 132 13.35 -2.38 -0.94
CA TYR A 132 12.61 -3.44 -0.23
C TYR A 132 11.15 -3.61 -0.69
N THR A 133 10.71 -2.88 -1.72
CA THR A 133 9.35 -3.03 -2.25
C THR A 133 9.25 -4.23 -3.19
N ALA A 134 8.03 -4.75 -3.34
CA ALA A 134 7.75 -5.82 -4.27
C ALA A 134 8.17 -5.42 -5.70
N GLY A 135 9.03 -6.23 -6.33
CA GLY A 135 9.57 -5.95 -7.66
C GLY A 135 10.62 -4.83 -7.72
N ARG A 136 11.01 -4.23 -6.59
CA ARG A 136 11.95 -3.11 -6.49
C ARG A 136 11.54 -1.89 -7.32
N ASN A 137 10.24 -1.68 -7.49
CA ASN A 137 9.70 -0.64 -8.36
C ASN A 137 8.30 -0.16 -7.95
N TYR A 138 7.86 -0.43 -6.72
CA TYR A 138 6.48 -0.16 -6.33
C TYR A 138 6.13 1.34 -6.45
N SER A 139 6.96 2.23 -5.92
CA SER A 139 6.70 3.67 -6.00
C SER A 139 6.80 4.20 -7.43
N SER A 140 7.79 3.73 -8.19
CA SER A 140 7.97 4.14 -9.59
C SER A 140 6.84 3.67 -10.51
N ASP A 141 6.41 2.41 -10.42
CA ASP A 141 5.25 1.89 -11.19
C ASP A 141 3.96 2.64 -10.79
N THR A 142 3.75 2.83 -9.49
CA THR A 142 2.57 3.55 -8.98
C THR A 142 2.50 4.99 -9.47
N LEU A 143 3.62 5.71 -9.45
CA LEU A 143 3.67 7.09 -9.93
C LEU A 143 3.51 7.19 -11.45
N ASN A 144 4.01 6.21 -12.21
CA ASN A 144 3.76 6.14 -13.65
C ASN A 144 2.25 5.98 -13.94
N ARG A 145 1.59 5.05 -13.25
CA ARG A 145 0.13 4.88 -13.32
C ARG A 145 -0.61 6.14 -12.91
N ALA A 146 -0.18 6.80 -11.84
CA ALA A 146 -0.77 8.06 -11.39
C ALA A 146 -0.64 9.16 -12.45
N GLY A 147 0.52 9.29 -13.11
CA GLY A 147 0.72 10.21 -14.23
C GLY A 147 -0.22 9.93 -15.39
N TRP A 148 -0.46 8.65 -15.72
CA TRP A 148 -1.48 8.29 -16.71
C TRP A 148 -2.87 8.79 -16.28
N PHE A 149 -3.32 8.49 -15.05
CA PHE A 149 -4.62 8.96 -14.56
C PHE A 149 -4.74 10.50 -14.56
N GLN A 150 -3.69 11.20 -14.14
CA GLN A 150 -3.64 12.65 -14.14
C GLN A 150 -3.87 13.23 -15.54
N ASN A 151 -3.22 12.63 -16.55
CA ASN A 151 -3.40 13.01 -17.96
C ASN A 151 -4.78 12.63 -18.54
N HIS A 152 -5.59 11.88 -17.81
CA HIS A 152 -6.94 11.44 -18.20
C HIS A 152 -8.03 12.00 -17.27
N GLY A 153 -7.80 13.19 -16.69
CA GLY A 153 -8.83 13.95 -15.97
C GLY A 153 -8.91 13.70 -14.46
N TRP A 154 -7.98 12.92 -13.89
CA TRP A 154 -7.91 12.68 -12.44
C TRP A 154 -6.94 13.63 -11.75
N ALA A 155 -7.16 14.94 -11.88
CA ALA A 155 -6.35 15.97 -11.22
C ALA A 155 -6.48 15.89 -9.68
#